data_AF-K3ZEZ1-F1
#
_entry.id   AF-K3ZEZ1-F1
#
_cell.length_a   1.000
_cell.length_b   1.000
_cell.length_c   1.000
_cell.angle_alpha   90.00
_cell.angle_beta   90.00
_cell.angle_gamma   90.00
#
_symmetry.space_group_name_H-M   'P 1'
#
loop_
_entity.id
_entity.type
_entity.pdbx_description
1 polymer ?
#
loop_
_entity_poly.entity_id
_entity_poly.type
_entity_poly.pdbx_seq_one_letter_code
_entity_poly.pdbx_strand_id
1 'polypeptide(L)'
;MIRKELKNTIEAQAKQKQFQLQISSEKLQSAELEYQAAKENMESKARELEYKMLDFYNELLVADTSRMSEDIKVEWLEALKCMRMRLFDNQD
;
A
#
# COMPACT_ATOMS: atom_id res chain seq x y z
N MET A 1 40.28 45.34 7.42
CA MET A 1 38.80 45.29 7.53
C MET A 1 38.20 44.41 6.43
N ILE A 2 38.42 44.76 5.15
CA ILE A 2 37.86 44.09 3.96
C ILE A 2 38.08 42.56 3.90
N ARG A 3 39.30 42.04 4.20
CA ARG A 3 39.55 40.58 4.21
C ARG A 3 38.72 39.82 5.25
N LYS A 4 38.43 40.45 6.40
CA LYS A 4 37.66 39.82 7.47
C LYS A 4 36.19 39.70 7.08
N GLU A 5 35.64 40.74 6.46
CA GLU A 5 34.27 40.74 5.93
C GLU A 5 34.11 39.72 4.80
N LEU A 6 35.04 39.69 3.85
CA LEU A 6 35.03 38.70 2.76
C LEU A 6 35.04 37.26 3.29
N LYS A 7 35.86 36.98 4.30
CA LYS A 7 35.92 35.65 4.93
C LYS A 7 34.59 35.29 5.61
N ASN A 8 33.99 36.23 6.34
CA ASN A 8 32.70 36.04 6.99
C ASN A 8 31.57 35.77 5.98
N THR A 9 31.58 36.47 4.83
CA THR A 9 30.59 36.26 3.76
C THR A 9 30.71 34.87 3.15
N ILE A 10 31.94 34.40 2.88
CA ILE A 10 32.19 33.05 2.35
C ILE A 10 31.72 31.98 3.33
N GLU A 11 32.02 32.14 4.62
CA GLU A 11 31.58 31.21 5.68
C GLU A 11 30.04 31.19 5.81
N ALA A 12 29.39 32.35 5.71
CA ALA A 12 27.92 32.44 5.74
C ALA A 12 27.29 31.74 4.53
N GLN A 13 27.83 31.95 3.33
CA GLN A 13 27.37 31.27 2.11
C GLN A 13 27.58 29.75 2.17
N ALA A 14 28.71 29.30 2.70
CA ALA A 14 29.00 27.88 2.88
C ALA A 14 28.00 27.22 3.85
N LYS A 15 27.72 27.87 4.99
CA LYS A 15 26.71 27.40 5.96
C LYS A 15 25.31 27.35 5.36
N GLN A 16 24.92 28.38 4.61
CA GLN A 16 23.63 28.40 3.93
C GLN A 16 23.52 27.26 2.92
N LYS A 17 24.56 27.02 2.11
CA LYS A 17 24.58 25.91 1.14
C LYS A 17 24.49 24.54 1.83
N GLN A 18 25.23 24.36 2.93
CA GLN A 18 25.18 23.12 3.71
C GLN A 18 23.78 22.87 4.29
N PHE A 19 23.14 23.91 4.84
CA PHE A 19 21.78 23.82 5.36
C PHE A 19 20.76 23.48 4.27
N GLN A 20 20.87 24.08 3.08
CA GLN A 20 20.00 23.76 1.95
C GLN A 20 20.17 22.31 1.48
N LEU A 21 21.41 21.80 1.42
CA LEU A 21 21.68 20.40 1.09
C LEU A 21 21.07 19.46 2.12
N GLN A 22 21.20 19.79 3.41
CA GLN A 22 20.60 19.00 4.48
C GLN A 22 19.08 18.95 4.35
N ILE A 23 18.41 20.09 4.21
CA ILE A 23 16.94 20.14 4.02
C ILE A 23 16.53 19.36 2.78
N SER A 24 17.27 19.50 1.67
CA SER A 24 16.96 18.77 0.44
C SER A 24 17.06 17.26 0.64
N SER A 25 18.07 16.80 1.38
CA SER A 25 18.24 15.38 1.71
C SER A 25 17.12 14.87 2.62
N GLU A 26 16.77 15.64 3.66
CA GLU A 26 15.70 15.30 4.60
C GLU A 26 14.34 15.23 3.89
N LYS A 27 14.06 16.17 2.99
CA LYS A 27 12.82 16.15 2.17
C LYS A 27 12.75 14.93 1.27
N LEU A 28 13.86 14.56 0.63
CA LEU A 28 13.91 13.38 -0.23
C LEU A 28 13.67 12.10 0.60
N GLN A 29 14.31 11.98 1.76
CA GLN A 29 14.10 10.86 2.68
C GLN A 29 12.66 10.79 3.18
N SER A 30 12.05 11.94 3.53
CA SER A 30 10.63 11.99 3.93
C SER A 30 9.73 11.49 2.81
N ALA A 31 9.94 11.94 1.57
CA ALA A 31 9.14 11.51 0.43
C ALA A 31 9.29 10.00 0.13
N GLU A 32 10.49 9.45 0.30
CA GLU A 32 10.75 8.01 0.14
C GLU A 32 10.04 7.19 1.22
N LEU A 33 10.07 7.65 2.48
CA LEU A 33 9.34 7.02 3.57
C LEU A 33 7.82 7.09 3.38
N GLU A 34 7.30 8.23 2.95
CA GLU A 34 5.87 8.40 2.65
C GLU A 34 5.41 7.48 1.52
N TYR A 35 6.20 7.38 0.45
CA TYR A 35 5.92 6.46 -0.64
C TYR A 35 5.92 5.00 -0.17
N GLN A 36 6.93 4.61 0.60
CA GLN A 36 7.03 3.25 1.12
C GLN A 36 5.86 2.92 2.05
N ALA A 37 5.48 3.83 2.95
CA ALA A 37 4.32 3.67 3.82
C ALA A 37 3.01 3.57 3.01
N ALA A 38 2.85 4.37 1.96
CA ALA A 38 1.70 4.28 1.07
C ALA A 38 1.62 2.93 0.35
N LYS A 39 2.77 2.44 -0.14
CA LYS A 39 2.88 1.13 -0.79
C LYS A 39 2.51 -0.01 0.15
N GLU A 40 3.11 -0.04 1.34
CA GLU A 40 2.83 -1.05 2.37
C GLU A 40 1.37 -1.03 2.82
N ASN A 41 0.76 0.16 2.95
CA ASN A 41 -0.65 0.29 3.26
C ASN A 41 -1.55 -0.27 2.15
N MET A 42 -1.22 -0.02 0.88
CA MET A 42 -1.95 -0.61 -0.25
C MET A 42 -1.85 -2.13 -0.26
N GLU A 43 -0.65 -2.68 -0.05
CA GLU A 43 -0.42 -4.13 0.03
C GLU A 43 -1.15 -4.76 1.22
N SER A 44 -1.13 -4.11 2.38
CA SER A 44 -1.86 -4.56 3.58
C SER A 44 -3.37 -4.62 3.33
N LYS A 45 -3.94 -3.57 2.71
CA LYS A 45 -5.37 -3.55 2.36
C LYS A 45 -5.74 -4.61 1.33
N ALA A 46 -4.87 -4.87 0.35
CA ALA A 46 -5.08 -5.94 -0.62
C ALA A 46 -5.15 -7.30 0.07
N ARG A 47 -4.21 -7.59 0.98
CA ARG A 47 -4.21 -8.82 1.78
C ARG A 47 -5.44 -8.93 2.67
N GLU A 48 -5.84 -7.85 3.33
CA GLU A 48 -7.06 -7.85 4.18
C GLU A 48 -8.32 -8.18 3.36
N LEU A 49 -8.41 -7.64 2.13
CA LEU A 49 -9.51 -7.96 1.23
C LEU A 49 -9.47 -9.43 0.78
N GLU A 50 -8.29 -9.96 0.47
CA GLU A 50 -8.11 -11.38 0.13
C GLU A 50 -8.53 -12.31 1.28
N TYR A 51 -8.13 -12.00 2.51
CA TYR A 51 -8.56 -12.74 3.71
C TYR A 51 -10.07 -12.70 3.89
N LYS A 52 -10.69 -11.52 3.80
CA LYS A 52 -12.15 -11.38 3.89
C LYS A 52 -12.89 -12.16 2.82
N MET A 53 -12.37 -12.18 1.59
CA MET A 53 -12.93 -12.98 0.51
C MET A 53 -12.79 -14.48 0.77
N LEU A 54 -11.66 -14.92 1.32
CA LEU A 54 -11.45 -16.33 1.69
C LEU A 54 -12.39 -16.76 2.82
N ASP A 55 -12.56 -15.91 3.85
CA ASP A 55 -13.50 -16.16 4.95
C ASP A 55 -14.93 -16.30 4.42
N PHE A 56 -15.37 -15.36 3.58
CA PHE A 56 -16.70 -15.42 2.97
C PHE A 56 -16.88 -16.64 2.04
N TYR A 57 -15.84 -17.01 1.29
CA TYR A 57 -15.86 -18.23 0.47
C TYR A 57 -16.04 -19.49 1.33
N ASN A 58 -15.34 -19.56 2.47
CA ASN A 58 -15.50 -20.67 3.42
C ASN A 58 -16.89 -20.70 4.04
N GLU A 59 -17.46 -19.55 4.40
CA GLU A 59 -18.85 -19.45 4.89
C GLU A 59 -19.86 -19.97 3.86
N LEU A 60 -19.69 -19.58 2.59
CA LEU A 60 -20.56 -20.07 1.52
C LEU A 60 -20.45 -21.58 1.35
N LEU A 61 -19.25 -22.16 1.42
CA LEU A 61 -19.04 -23.60 1.27
C LEU A 61 -19.77 -24.46 2.31
N VAL A 62 -19.94 -23.94 3.53
CA VAL A 62 -20.59 -24.66 4.64
C VAL A 62 -22.07 -24.29 4.82
N ALA A 63 -22.59 -23.36 4.01
CA ALA A 63 -23.96 -22.90 4.11
C ALA A 63 -24.96 -24.02 3.77
N ASP A 64 -26.06 -24.10 4.53
CA ASP A 64 -27.16 -25.03 4.23
C ASP A 64 -27.94 -24.55 2.99
N THR A 65 -27.82 -25.30 1.89
CA THR A 65 -28.49 -25.02 0.62
C THR A 65 -29.76 -25.85 0.42
N SER A 66 -30.17 -26.67 1.40
CA SER A 66 -31.31 -27.59 1.28
C SER A 66 -32.64 -26.88 0.99
N ARG A 67 -32.78 -25.64 1.48
CA ARG A 67 -33.97 -24.80 1.32
C ARG A 67 -33.90 -23.83 0.14
N MET A 68 -32.79 -23.77 -0.58
CA MET A 68 -32.65 -22.89 -1.75
C MET A 68 -33.42 -23.49 -2.94
N SER A 69 -34.11 -22.62 -3.68
CA SER A 69 -34.69 -22.97 -4.97
C SER A 69 -33.59 -23.17 -6.02
N GLU A 70 -33.91 -23.86 -7.12
CA GLU A 70 -32.91 -24.29 -8.11
C GLU A 70 -32.21 -23.10 -8.80
N ASP A 71 -32.95 -22.03 -9.09
CA ASP A 71 -32.41 -20.77 -9.61
C ASP A 71 -31.37 -20.14 -8.67
N ILE A 72 -31.67 -20.10 -7.37
CA ILE A 72 -30.75 -19.56 -6.36
C ILE A 72 -29.52 -20.45 -6.17
N LYS A 73 -29.66 -21.77 -6.30
CA LYS A 73 -28.51 -22.69 -6.26
C LYS A 73 -27.56 -22.48 -7.43
N VAL A 74 -28.10 -22.21 -8.63
CA VAL A 74 -27.28 -21.89 -9.80
C VAL A 74 -26.48 -20.61 -9.56
N GLU A 75 -27.11 -19.55 -9.05
CA GLU A 75 -26.41 -18.31 -8.70
C GLU A 75 -25.36 -18.52 -7.60
N TRP A 76 -25.66 -19.30 -6.56
CA TRP A 76 -24.73 -19.63 -5.49
C TRP A 76 -23.51 -20.41 -6.00
N LEU A 77 -23.70 -21.40 -6.86
CA LEU A 77 -22.61 -22.16 -7.48
C LEU A 77 -21.74 -21.25 -8.37
N GLU A 78 -22.35 -20.31 -9.08
CA GLU A 78 -21.61 -19.36 -9.92
C GLU A 78 -20.79 -18.38 -9.08
N ALA A 79 -21.35 -17.88 -7.98
CA ALA A 79 -20.61 -17.05 -7.02
C ALA A 79 -19.39 -17.79 -6.45
N LEU A 80 -19.56 -19.05 -6.05
CA LEU A 80 -18.46 -19.89 -5.56
C LEU A 80 -17.37 -20.11 -6.62
N LYS A 81 -17.74 -20.35 -7.88
CA LYS A 81 -16.76 -20.50 -8.98
C LYS A 81 -15.99 -19.21 -9.20
N CYS A 82 -16.68 -18.06 -9.28
CA CYS A 82 -16.06 -16.75 -9.45
C CYS A 82 -15.08 -16.43 -8.31
N MET A 83 -15.47 -16.71 -7.06
CA MET A 83 -14.59 -16.51 -5.89
C MET A 83 -13.38 -17.45 -5.91
N ARG A 84 -13.59 -18.73 -6.25
CA ARG A 84 -12.51 -19.70 -6.38
C ARG A 84 -11.50 -19.27 -7.44
N MET A 85 -11.96 -18.86 -8.62
CA MET A 85 -11.08 -18.34 -9.67
C MET A 85 -10.29 -17.13 -9.17
N ARG A 86 -10.96 -16.17 -8.53
CA ARG A 86 -10.31 -14.96 -8.02
C ARG A 86 -9.26 -15.24 -6.92
N LEU A 87 -9.53 -16.20 -6.02
CA LEU A 87 -8.67 -16.54 -4.88
C LEU A 87 -7.51 -17.46 -5.26
N PHE A 88 -7.68 -18.33 -6.27
CA PHE A 88 -6.73 -19.43 -6.54
C PHE A 88 -6.12 -19.44 -7.96
N ASP A 89 -6.69 -18.75 -8.97
CA ASP A 89 -6.14 -18.82 -10.34
C ASP A 89 -4.83 -18.01 -10.54
N ASN A 90 -4.44 -17.17 -9.58
CA ASN A 90 -3.17 -16.42 -9.63
C ASN A 90 -2.08 -17.02 -8.73
N GLN A 91 -2.18 -18.30 -8.36
CA GLN A 91 -1.19 -19.01 -7.58
C GLN A 91 -0.19 -19.73 -8.50
N ASP A 92 0.71 -18.97 -9.13
CA ASP A 92 1.96 -19.47 -9.74
C ASP A 92 3.13 -19.35 -8.76
#